data_AF-A0A662U0Z9-F1
#
_entry.id   AF-A0A662U0Z9-F1
#
_cell.length_a   1.000
_cell.length_b   1.000
_cell.length_c   1.000
_cell.angle_alpha   90.00
_cell.angle_beta   90.00
_cell.angle_gamma   90.00
#
_symmetry.space_group_name_H-M   'P 1'
#
loop_
_entity.id
_entity.type
_entity.pdbx_description
1 polymer ?
#
loop_
_entity_poly.entity_id
_entity_poly.type
_entity_poly.pdbx_seq_one_letter_code
_entity_poly.pdbx_strand_id
1 'polypeptide(L)'
;MGVNLSKKGVRVLGVAESFVKGFPHSVLAGVVMRKDLMIDGFCVTRVTVGGDDSTEKLIEMVKKLGRDDLGLLLLNGCIISWFNIIDLGEVHKELGLPLICVTYRESKGIDKYLREYFRDWEKKHMIYKRLGGRAVATVNGYPVFYYSHGLEKEEVERFLAQVTKHGRVPEPIRVARLLARTLRNMVAAPREEMVLC
;
A
#
# COMPACT_ATOMS: atom_id res chain seq x y z
N MET A 1 -4.51 21.25 -8.19
CA MET A 1 -5.84 20.91 -8.73
C MET A 1 -6.38 19.73 -7.94
N GLY A 2 -7.52 19.87 -7.28
CA GLY A 2 -8.08 18.80 -6.43
C GLY A 2 -8.71 17.69 -7.26
N VAL A 3 -8.36 16.44 -6.97
CA VAL A 3 -9.01 15.28 -7.59
C VAL A 3 -10.43 15.18 -7.04
N ASN A 4 -11.43 15.24 -7.93
CA ASN A 4 -12.81 14.99 -7.53
C ASN A 4 -13.07 13.48 -7.39
N LEU A 5 -12.92 12.96 -6.18
CA LEU A 5 -13.17 11.56 -5.87
C LEU A 5 -14.63 11.14 -6.08
N SER A 6 -15.61 12.03 -6.18
CA SER A 6 -17.02 11.63 -6.34
C SER A 6 -17.37 11.05 -7.73
N LYS A 7 -16.53 11.26 -8.75
CA LYS A 7 -16.78 10.75 -10.11
C LYS A 7 -16.68 9.22 -10.17
N LYS A 8 -17.62 8.57 -10.86
CA LYS A 8 -17.63 7.09 -11.03
C LYS A 8 -16.37 6.55 -11.71
N GLY A 9 -15.79 7.29 -12.64
CA GLY A 9 -14.60 6.90 -13.41
C GLY A 9 -13.26 7.17 -12.72
N VAL A 10 -13.24 7.57 -11.45
CA VAL A 10 -11.99 7.81 -10.72
C VAL A 10 -11.20 6.51 -10.61
N ARG A 11 -9.94 6.56 -11.03
CA ARG A 11 -8.99 5.46 -10.93
C ARG A 11 -8.20 5.55 -9.65
N VAL A 12 -8.03 4.40 -9.04
CA VAL A 12 -7.35 4.21 -7.77
C VAL A 12 -6.23 3.23 -8.04
N LEU A 13 -5.03 3.55 -7.57
CA LEU A 13 -3.96 2.56 -7.51
C LEU A 13 -4.00 1.89 -6.14
N GLY A 14 -4.54 0.66 -6.10
CA GLY A 14 -4.48 -0.19 -4.91
C GLY A 14 -3.13 -0.91 -4.86
N VAL A 15 -2.39 -0.80 -3.76
CA VAL A 15 -1.06 -1.41 -3.61
C VAL A 15 -1.02 -2.33 -2.40
N ALA A 16 -0.42 -3.50 -2.57
CA ALA A 16 -0.17 -4.44 -1.49
C ALA A 16 1.17 -5.15 -1.65
N GLU A 17 1.68 -5.63 -0.51
CA GLU A 17 2.98 -6.30 -0.42
C GLU A 17 2.82 -7.77 0.00
N SER A 18 3.73 -8.62 -0.48
CA SER A 18 3.89 -9.99 0.01
C SER A 18 5.36 -10.43 -0.04
N PHE A 19 5.85 -10.97 1.08
CA PHE A 19 7.22 -11.50 1.21
C PHE A 19 7.23 -12.94 1.76
N VAL A 20 8.34 -13.63 1.54
CA VAL A 20 8.65 -14.93 2.16
C VAL A 20 9.83 -14.73 3.10
N LYS A 21 9.76 -15.35 4.28
CA LYS A 21 10.89 -15.39 5.20
C LYS A 21 12.10 -16.06 4.52
N GLY A 22 13.27 -15.44 4.63
CA GLY A 22 14.51 -15.96 4.03
C GLY A 22 14.81 -15.45 2.62
N PHE A 23 13.90 -14.69 2.00
CA PHE A 23 14.18 -14.00 0.74
C PHE A 23 14.54 -12.53 1.00
N PRO A 24 15.54 -11.98 0.28
CA PRO A 24 16.02 -10.61 0.52
C PRO A 24 15.04 -9.52 0.03
N HIS A 25 14.09 -9.90 -0.83
CA HIS A 25 13.12 -8.97 -1.41
C HIS A 25 11.68 -9.46 -1.22
N SER A 26 10.78 -8.50 -1.08
CA SER A 26 9.35 -8.71 -1.17
C SER A 26 8.81 -8.24 -2.52
N VAL A 27 7.58 -8.64 -2.83
CA VAL A 27 6.86 -8.18 -4.01
C VAL A 27 5.84 -7.14 -3.59
N LEU A 28 5.98 -5.94 -4.14
CA LEU A 28 4.99 -4.86 -4.06
C LEU A 28 4.21 -4.84 -5.37
N ALA A 29 2.91 -5.13 -5.32
CA ALA A 29 2.04 -5.16 -6.48
C ALA A 29 0.97 -4.07 -6.39
N GLY A 30 0.72 -3.40 -7.51
CA GLY A 30 -0.31 -2.39 -7.68
C GLY A 30 -1.36 -2.83 -8.72
N VAL A 31 -2.61 -2.43 -8.49
CA VAL A 31 -3.71 -2.53 -9.46
C VAL A 31 -4.33 -1.17 -9.67
N VAL A 32 -4.45 -0.75 -10.92
CA VAL A 32 -5.23 0.42 -11.30
C VAL A 32 -6.68 -0.03 -11.47
N MET A 33 -7.55 0.44 -10.60
CA MET A 33 -8.94 0.04 -10.55
C MET A 33 -9.86 1.25 -10.45
N ARG A 34 -10.94 1.24 -11.22
CA ARG A 34 -12.02 2.22 -11.15
C ARG A 34 -12.98 1.91 -9.99
N LYS A 35 -13.73 2.92 -9.54
CA LYS A 35 -14.74 2.72 -8.48
C LYS A 35 -15.86 1.74 -8.83
N ASP A 36 -16.12 1.53 -10.12
CA ASP A 36 -17.03 0.50 -10.63
C ASP A 36 -16.39 -0.90 -10.79
N LEU A 37 -15.19 -1.08 -10.21
CA LEU A 37 -14.41 -2.32 -10.16
C LEU A 37 -13.75 -2.76 -11.46
N MET A 38 -13.81 -1.95 -12.51
CA MET A 38 -13.06 -2.22 -13.74
C MET A 38 -11.55 -2.08 -13.46
N ILE A 39 -10.78 -3.08 -13.88
CA ILE A 39 -9.32 -3.10 -13.77
C ILE A 39 -8.72 -2.58 -15.07
N ASP A 40 -7.92 -1.51 -14.97
CA ASP A 40 -7.31 -0.84 -16.11
C ASP A 40 -5.80 -1.09 -16.22
N GLY A 41 -5.21 -1.82 -15.25
CA GLY A 41 -3.80 -2.22 -15.33
C GLY A 41 -3.21 -2.72 -14.02
N PHE A 42 -1.97 -3.20 -14.10
CA PHE A 42 -1.18 -3.65 -12.96
C PHE A 42 0.24 -3.08 -13.03
N CYS A 43 0.89 -2.92 -11.88
CA CYS A 43 2.31 -2.64 -11.78
C CYS A 43 2.94 -3.48 -10.66
N VAL A 44 4.24 -3.72 -10.76
CA VAL A 44 4.96 -4.55 -9.80
C VAL A 44 6.35 -3.98 -9.61
N THR A 45 6.82 -3.98 -8.37
CA THR A 45 8.23 -3.73 -8.05
C THR A 45 8.67 -4.66 -6.92
N ARG A 46 9.97 -4.64 -6.62
CA ARG A 46 10.56 -5.33 -5.47
C ARG A 46 11.04 -4.30 -4.47
N VAL A 47 10.87 -4.60 -3.19
CA VAL A 47 11.44 -3.79 -2.10
C VAL A 47 12.26 -4.70 -1.18
N THR A 48 13.25 -4.12 -0.53
CA THR A 48 14.19 -4.87 0.30
C THR A 48 13.54 -5.22 1.64
N VAL A 49 13.61 -6.49 2.06
CA VAL A 49 13.11 -6.91 3.37
C VAL A 49 14.03 -6.33 4.46
N GLY A 50 13.48 -5.57 5.41
CA GLY A 50 14.28 -4.82 6.39
C GLY A 50 14.89 -3.52 5.88
N GLY A 51 14.79 -3.24 4.58
CA GLY A 51 15.38 -2.06 3.96
C GLY A 51 14.68 -0.75 4.30
N ASP A 52 15.15 0.32 3.66
CA ASP A 52 14.59 1.69 3.72
C ASP A 52 14.15 2.20 2.34
N ASP A 53 14.01 1.31 1.36
CA ASP A 53 13.76 1.62 -0.05
C ASP A 53 12.26 1.65 -0.42
N SER A 54 11.34 1.37 0.51
CA SER A 54 9.91 1.24 0.17
C SER A 54 9.27 2.53 -0.37
N THR A 55 9.60 3.68 0.20
CA THR A 55 9.10 5.00 -0.25
C THR A 55 9.53 5.27 -1.69
N GLU A 56 10.83 5.18 -1.97
CA GLU A 56 11.41 5.42 -3.30
C GLU A 56 10.83 4.45 -4.32
N LYS A 57 10.82 3.16 -4.02
CA LYS A 57 10.31 2.12 -4.93
C LYS A 57 8.83 2.28 -5.22
N LEU A 58 8.02 2.71 -4.25
CA LEU A 58 6.62 3.03 -4.48
C LEU A 58 6.48 4.23 -5.44
N ILE A 59 7.21 5.32 -5.20
CA ILE A 59 7.18 6.51 -6.06
C ILE A 59 7.63 6.16 -7.49
N GLU A 60 8.73 5.43 -7.64
CA GLU A 60 9.21 4.93 -8.93
C GLU A 60 8.15 4.08 -9.64
N MET A 61 7.52 3.16 -8.91
CA MET A 61 6.48 2.28 -9.45
C MET A 61 5.28 3.08 -9.96
N VAL A 62 4.86 4.13 -9.25
CA VAL A 62 3.77 5.01 -9.68
C VAL A 62 4.19 5.85 -10.89
N LYS A 63 5.37 6.48 -10.88
CA LYS A 63 5.88 7.28 -12.01
C LYS A 63 6.03 6.44 -13.28
N LYS A 64 6.51 5.19 -13.16
CA LYS A 64 6.65 4.24 -14.28
C LYS A 64 5.34 3.79 -14.91
N LEU A 65 4.21 3.90 -14.22
CA LEU A 65 2.90 3.66 -14.85
C LEU A 65 2.63 4.64 -15.99
N GLY A 66 3.23 5.84 -15.94
CA GLY A 66 3.02 6.88 -16.96
C GLY A 66 1.56 7.33 -17.03
N ARG A 67 0.85 7.30 -15.90
CA ARG A 67 -0.58 7.62 -15.79
C ARG A 67 -0.79 8.88 -14.97
N ASP A 68 -1.41 9.84 -15.62
CA ASP A 68 -1.84 11.14 -15.13
C ASP A 68 -3.33 11.17 -14.74
N ASP A 69 -4.04 10.05 -14.96
CA ASP A 69 -5.46 9.87 -14.63
C ASP A 69 -5.73 9.18 -13.29
N LEU A 70 -4.67 8.90 -12.51
CA LEU A 70 -4.79 8.37 -11.15
C LEU A 70 -5.36 9.45 -10.23
N GLY A 71 -6.44 9.11 -9.52
CA GLY A 71 -7.07 10.01 -8.57
C GLY A 71 -6.67 9.79 -7.12
N LEU A 72 -6.23 8.57 -6.77
CA LEU A 72 -5.93 8.20 -5.39
C LEU A 72 -4.97 7.01 -5.32
N LEU A 73 -4.08 7.03 -4.32
CA LEU A 73 -3.24 5.89 -3.95
C LEU A 73 -3.78 5.20 -2.68
N LEU A 74 -4.05 3.91 -2.76
CA LEU A 74 -4.63 3.13 -1.66
C LEU A 74 -3.67 2.01 -1.24
N LEU A 75 -3.03 2.17 -0.08
CA LEU A 75 -1.98 1.27 0.40
C LEU A 75 -2.50 0.29 1.46
N ASN A 76 -2.07 -0.97 1.36
CA ASN A 76 -2.31 -2.00 2.36
C ASN A 76 -1.18 -2.04 3.40
N GLY A 77 -1.19 -1.09 4.34
CA GLY A 77 -0.19 -0.93 5.39
C GLY A 77 0.96 0.00 4.99
N CYS A 78 1.48 0.74 5.98
CA CYS A 78 2.60 1.68 5.83
C CYS A 78 3.93 1.08 6.27
N ILE A 79 3.89 0.00 7.05
CA ILE A 79 5.06 -0.77 7.45
C ILE A 79 4.96 -2.10 6.69
N ILE A 80 5.80 -2.25 5.68
CA ILE A 80 5.82 -3.43 4.81
C ILE A 80 7.16 -4.15 4.95
N SER A 81 7.26 -5.37 4.42
CA SER A 81 8.54 -6.07 4.20
C SER A 81 9.47 -6.07 5.42
N TRP A 82 8.94 -6.39 6.60
CA TRP A 82 9.69 -6.38 7.88
C TRP A 82 10.33 -5.02 8.20
N PHE A 83 9.52 -4.07 8.69
CA PHE A 83 9.96 -2.73 9.12
C PHE A 83 10.59 -1.84 8.02
N ASN A 84 10.22 -2.07 6.76
CA ASN A 84 10.46 -1.12 5.68
C ASN A 84 9.26 -0.16 5.62
N ILE A 85 9.46 1.05 6.14
CA ILE A 85 8.38 2.01 6.43
C ILE A 85 8.25 2.99 5.27
N ILE A 86 7.04 3.11 4.73
CA ILE A 86 6.69 4.07 3.69
C ILE A 86 6.44 5.42 4.35
N ASP A 87 7.18 6.44 3.92
CA ASP A 87 6.92 7.83 4.30
C ASP A 87 5.76 8.39 3.47
N LEU A 88 4.56 8.38 4.06
CA LEU A 88 3.35 8.81 3.39
C LEU A 88 3.37 10.31 3.02
N GLY A 89 4.03 11.14 3.82
CA GLY A 89 4.16 12.57 3.54
C GLY A 89 5.02 12.82 2.31
N GLU A 90 6.14 12.09 2.20
CA GLU A 90 7.03 12.13 1.02
C GLU A 90 6.33 11.62 -0.24
N VAL A 91 5.62 10.50 -0.16
CA VAL A 91 4.83 9.96 -1.29
C VAL A 91 3.79 10.97 -1.77
N HIS A 92 3.04 11.59 -0.85
CA HIS A 92 2.04 12.61 -1.19
C HIS A 92 2.68 13.82 -1.86
N LYS A 93 3.79 14.31 -1.32
CA LYS A 93 4.53 15.47 -1.84
C LYS A 93 5.07 15.19 -3.25
N GLU A 94 5.69 14.04 -3.47
CA GLU A 94 6.37 13.70 -4.73
C GLU A 94 5.41 13.32 -5.86
N LEU A 95 4.25 12.73 -5.54
CA LEU A 95 3.27 12.32 -6.53
C LEU A 95 2.15 13.35 -6.74
N GLY A 96 1.92 14.24 -5.77
CA GLY A 96 0.78 15.16 -5.77
C GLY A 96 -0.59 14.46 -5.67
N LEU A 97 -0.60 13.15 -5.39
CA LEU A 97 -1.81 12.34 -5.30
C LEU A 97 -2.30 12.27 -3.85
N PRO A 98 -3.62 12.43 -3.61
CA PRO A 98 -4.20 12.03 -2.34
C PRO A 98 -3.96 10.54 -2.09
N LEU A 99 -3.73 10.18 -0.84
CA LEU A 99 -3.46 8.78 -0.48
C LEU A 99 -4.13 8.37 0.82
N ILE A 100 -4.47 7.08 0.89
CA ILE A 100 -5.00 6.42 2.07
C ILE A 100 -4.18 5.16 2.31
N CYS A 101 -3.66 4.99 3.52
CA CYS A 101 -3.02 3.76 3.95
C CYS A 101 -3.88 3.08 5.01
N VAL A 102 -4.41 1.89 4.72
CA VAL A 102 -5.29 1.16 5.64
C VAL A 102 -4.54 0.08 6.41
N THR A 103 -4.96 -0.13 7.66
CA THR A 103 -4.51 -1.21 8.54
C THR A 103 -5.70 -1.81 9.28
N TYR A 104 -5.61 -3.10 9.63
CA TYR A 104 -6.77 -3.88 10.10
C TYR A 104 -6.68 -4.33 11.57
N ARG A 105 -5.59 -3.99 12.25
CA ARG A 105 -5.33 -4.38 13.64
C ARG A 105 -4.78 -3.21 14.41
N GLU A 106 -5.09 -3.15 15.70
CA GLU A 106 -4.34 -2.32 16.64
C GLU A 106 -2.92 -2.84 16.78
N SER A 107 -1.98 -1.90 16.93
CA SER A 107 -0.58 -2.18 17.19
C SER A 107 -0.20 -1.39 18.43
N LYS A 108 0.51 -2.04 19.36
CA LYS A 108 1.09 -1.39 20.55
C LYS A 108 2.32 -0.52 20.21
N GLY A 109 2.59 -0.30 18.92
CA GLY A 109 3.79 0.34 18.42
C GLY A 109 4.86 -0.66 18.03
N ILE A 110 5.88 -0.17 17.30
CA ILE A 110 7.01 -0.99 16.80
C ILE A 110 8.37 -0.60 17.39
N ASP A 111 8.40 0.40 18.28
CA ASP A 111 9.63 1.05 18.72
C ASP A 111 10.63 0.09 19.37
N LYS A 112 10.14 -0.85 20.19
CA LYS A 112 10.98 -1.88 20.80
C LYS A 112 11.68 -2.74 19.73
N TYR A 113 10.92 -3.19 18.73
CA TYR A 113 11.44 -4.06 17.68
C TYR A 113 12.41 -3.33 16.76
N LEU A 114 12.18 -2.04 16.51
CA LEU A 114 13.12 -1.21 15.75
C LEU A 114 14.49 -1.19 16.44
N ARG A 115 14.53 -0.90 17.75
CA ARG A 115 15.77 -0.87 18.54
C ARG A 115 16.45 -2.23 18.64
N GLU A 116 15.67 -3.30 18.69
CA GLU A 116 16.18 -4.67 18.81
C GLU A 116 16.81 -5.18 17.51
N TYR A 117 16.21 -4.88 16.36
CA TYR A 117 16.57 -5.52 15.10
C TYR A 117 17.39 -4.67 14.13
N PHE A 118 17.49 -3.35 14.34
CA PHE A 118 18.16 -2.45 13.41
C PHE A 118 19.20 -1.57 14.11
N ARG A 119 20.38 -1.45 13.48
CA ARG A 119 21.41 -0.51 13.93
C ARG A 119 20.96 0.94 13.70
N ASP A 120 20.43 1.23 12.51
CA ASP A 120 19.94 2.56 12.12
C ASP A 120 18.47 2.79 12.50
N TRP A 121 18.05 2.24 13.65
CA TRP A 121 16.65 2.26 14.08
C TRP A 121 16.10 3.68 14.26
N GLU A 122 16.94 4.67 14.57
CA GLU A 122 16.54 6.07 14.76
C GLU A 122 15.93 6.67 13.49
N LYS A 123 16.53 6.39 12.33
CA LYS A 123 16.02 6.83 11.03
C LYS A 123 14.63 6.25 10.76
N LYS A 124 14.48 4.94 10.94
CA LYS A 124 13.18 4.25 10.80
C LYS A 124 12.16 4.80 11.81
N HIS A 125 12.58 5.06 13.04
CA HIS A 125 11.74 5.60 14.09
C HIS A 125 11.23 7.01 13.75
N MET A 126 12.08 7.87 13.18
CA MET A 126 11.65 9.19 12.72
C MET A 126 10.55 9.08 11.65
N ILE A 127 10.72 8.23 10.65
CA ILE A 127 9.69 7.99 9.61
C ILE A 127 8.40 7.45 10.26
N TYR A 128 8.52 6.49 11.17
CA TYR A 128 7.39 5.93 11.89
C TYR A 128 6.61 7.00 12.68
N LYS A 129 7.31 7.91 13.37
CA LYS A 129 6.69 9.02 14.11
C LYS A 129 5.98 10.00 13.17
N ARG A 130 6.50 10.25 11.97
CA ARG A 130 5.87 11.13 10.97
C ARG A 130 4.52 10.60 10.46
N LEU A 131 4.25 9.31 10.58
CA LEU A 131 2.92 8.76 10.26
C LEU A 131 1.83 9.34 11.19
N GLY A 132 2.19 9.74 12.41
CA GLY A 132 1.27 10.34 13.36
C GLY A 132 0.20 9.38 13.90
N GLY A 133 -0.93 9.95 14.31
CA GLY A 133 -2.10 9.22 14.80
C GLY A 133 -2.91 8.64 13.64
N ARG A 134 -3.37 7.41 13.80
CA ARG A 134 -4.26 6.76 12.83
C ARG A 134 -5.72 7.04 13.18
N ALA A 135 -6.49 7.45 12.19
CA ALA A 135 -7.93 7.60 12.30
C ALA A 135 -8.65 6.25 12.15
N VAL A 136 -9.94 6.22 12.49
CA VAL A 136 -10.79 5.03 12.38
C VAL A 136 -11.98 5.37 11.50
N ALA A 137 -12.25 4.48 10.53
CA ALA A 137 -13.46 4.45 9.73
C ALA A 137 -14.23 3.16 10.00
N THR A 138 -15.55 3.20 9.87
CA THR A 138 -16.38 2.00 9.87
C THR A 138 -16.74 1.64 8.44
N VAL A 139 -16.33 0.45 7.99
CA VAL A 139 -16.58 -0.06 6.64
C VAL A 139 -17.33 -1.38 6.74
N ASN A 140 -18.55 -1.43 6.22
CA ASN A 140 -19.45 -2.61 6.30
C ASN A 140 -19.57 -3.16 7.73
N GLY A 141 -19.64 -2.29 8.74
CA GLY A 141 -19.74 -2.67 10.16
C GLY A 141 -18.41 -3.08 10.82
N TYR A 142 -17.28 -3.02 10.12
CA TYR A 142 -15.97 -3.34 10.68
C TYR A 142 -15.11 -2.09 10.89
N PRO A 143 -14.31 -2.02 11.96
CA PRO A 143 -13.33 -0.96 12.13
C PRO A 143 -12.15 -1.15 11.16
N VAL A 144 -11.83 -0.07 10.44
CA VAL A 144 -10.65 0.06 9.57
C VAL A 144 -9.86 1.26 10.04
N PHE A 145 -8.60 1.04 10.39
CA PHE A 145 -7.69 2.11 10.79
C PHE A 145 -6.97 2.64 9.57
N TYR A 146 -6.73 3.94 9.50
CA TYR A 146 -6.04 4.51 8.35
C TYR A 146 -5.19 5.73 8.68
N TYR A 147 -4.27 6.01 7.76
CA TYR A 147 -3.57 7.28 7.60
C TYR A 147 -3.99 7.88 6.27
N SER A 148 -4.11 9.20 6.18
CA SER A 148 -4.45 9.88 4.93
C SER A 148 -3.63 11.16 4.76
N HIS A 149 -3.34 11.49 3.50
CA HIS A 149 -2.79 12.79 3.10
C HIS A 149 -3.59 13.33 1.92
N GLY A 150 -3.92 14.62 1.98
CA GLY A 150 -4.68 15.32 0.93
C GLY A 150 -6.17 14.98 0.88
N LEU A 151 -6.74 14.42 1.97
CA LEU A 151 -8.17 14.10 2.09
C LEU A 151 -8.67 14.38 3.49
N GLU A 152 -9.89 14.90 3.58
CA GLU A 152 -10.64 15.01 4.82
C GLU A 152 -11.22 13.66 5.24
N LYS A 153 -11.52 13.53 6.54
CA LYS A 153 -12.02 12.30 7.14
C LYS A 153 -13.26 11.76 6.42
N GLU A 154 -14.22 12.63 6.13
CA GLU A 154 -15.49 12.26 5.49
C GLU A 154 -15.28 11.77 4.05
N GLU A 155 -14.27 12.29 3.35
CA GLU A 155 -13.91 11.85 2.00
C GLU A 155 -13.30 10.45 2.04
N VAL A 156 -12.42 10.18 3.01
CA VAL A 156 -11.82 8.86 3.22
C VAL A 156 -12.88 7.82 3.54
N GLU A 157 -13.76 8.09 4.51
CA GLU A 157 -14.82 7.16 4.93
C GLU A 157 -15.76 6.82 3.77
N ARG A 158 -16.22 7.86 3.05
CA ARG A 158 -17.07 7.69 1.86
C ARG A 158 -16.37 6.89 0.78
N PHE A 159 -15.10 7.18 0.51
CA PHE A 159 -14.32 6.48 -0.49
C PHE A 159 -14.17 5.00 -0.13
N LEU A 160 -13.73 4.69 1.09
CA LEU A 160 -13.52 3.32 1.56
C LEU A 160 -14.82 2.51 1.51
N ALA A 161 -15.96 3.09 1.88
CA ALA A 161 -17.26 2.44 1.76
C ALA A 161 -17.63 2.11 0.30
N GLN A 162 -17.33 3.00 -0.65
CA GLN A 162 -17.65 2.79 -2.08
C GLN A 162 -16.82 1.68 -2.73
N VAL A 163 -15.55 1.55 -2.36
CA VAL A 163 -14.63 0.59 -2.98
C VAL A 163 -14.54 -0.74 -2.23
N THR A 164 -15.30 -0.93 -1.16
CA THR A 164 -15.30 -2.17 -0.35
C THR A 164 -16.63 -2.90 -0.52
N LYS A 165 -16.67 -3.94 -1.36
CA LYS A 165 -17.91 -4.71 -1.59
C LYS A 165 -18.28 -5.63 -0.44
N HIS A 166 -17.30 -6.33 0.12
CA HIS A 166 -17.51 -7.28 1.19
C HIS A 166 -16.45 -7.18 2.28
N GLY A 167 -16.87 -7.40 3.53
CA GLY A 167 -15.99 -7.29 4.68
C GLY A 167 -15.36 -5.90 4.80
N ARG A 168 -14.09 -5.86 5.23
CA ARG A 168 -13.37 -4.63 5.57
C ARG A 168 -12.25 -4.24 4.61
N VAL A 169 -11.99 -5.05 3.60
CA VAL A 169 -10.82 -4.89 2.71
C VAL A 169 -11.27 -4.29 1.39
N PRO A 170 -10.83 -3.07 1.04
CA PRO A 170 -11.14 -2.47 -0.27
C PRO A 170 -10.76 -3.37 -1.43
N GLU A 171 -11.60 -3.43 -2.47
CA GLU A 171 -11.39 -4.27 -3.64
C GLU A 171 -10.03 -4.03 -4.35
N PRO A 172 -9.56 -2.78 -4.53
CA PRO A 172 -8.23 -2.55 -5.10
C PRO A 172 -7.12 -3.21 -4.27
N ILE A 173 -7.21 -3.14 -2.93
CA ILE A 173 -6.25 -3.81 -2.04
C ILE A 173 -6.39 -5.32 -2.12
N ARG A 174 -7.62 -5.85 -2.12
CA ARG A 174 -7.86 -7.29 -2.18
C ARG A 174 -7.24 -7.90 -3.43
N VAL A 175 -7.43 -7.26 -4.58
CA VAL A 175 -6.84 -7.71 -5.85
C VAL A 175 -5.31 -7.57 -5.85
N ALA A 176 -4.78 -6.42 -5.41
CA ALA A 176 -3.33 -6.23 -5.28
C ALA A 176 -2.67 -7.29 -4.38
N ARG A 177 -3.32 -7.68 -3.28
CA ARG A 177 -2.84 -8.73 -2.37
C ARG A 177 -2.78 -10.09 -3.05
N LEU A 178 -3.80 -10.44 -3.83
CA LEU A 178 -3.82 -11.69 -4.59
C LEU A 178 -2.67 -11.70 -5.61
N LEU A 179 -2.48 -10.60 -6.34
CA LEU A 179 -1.40 -10.46 -7.31
C LEU A 179 -0.02 -10.57 -6.64
N ALA A 180 0.23 -9.80 -5.57
CA ALA A 180 1.49 -9.83 -4.83
C ALA A 180 1.81 -11.24 -4.33
N ARG A 181 0.83 -11.95 -3.78
CA ARG A 181 1.01 -13.32 -3.29
C ARG A 181 1.35 -14.31 -4.41
N THR A 182 0.70 -14.20 -5.56
CA THR A 182 0.96 -15.06 -6.73
C THR A 182 2.36 -14.80 -7.29
N LEU A 183 2.71 -13.54 -7.51
CA LEU A 183 4.02 -13.18 -8.05
C LEU A 183 5.15 -13.50 -7.08
N ARG A 184 4.94 -13.35 -5.77
CA ARG A 184 5.88 -13.80 -4.75
C ARG A 184 6.21 -15.28 -4.89
N ASN A 185 5.23 -16.14 -5.16
CA ASN A 185 5.48 -17.57 -5.37
C ASN A 185 6.35 -17.82 -6.61
N MET A 186 6.13 -17.09 -7.71
CA MET A 186 6.95 -17.21 -8.91
C MET A 186 8.40 -16.76 -8.70
N VAL A 187 8.61 -15.77 -7.83
CA VAL A 187 9.96 -15.25 -7.52
C VAL A 187 10.67 -16.08 -6.45
N ALA A 188 9.93 -16.73 -5.55
CA ALA A 188 10.46 -17.56 -4.47
C ALA A 188 10.59 -19.05 -4.81
N ALA A 189 10.00 -19.51 -5.93
CA ALA A 189 10.16 -20.88 -6.38
C ALA A 189 11.61 -21.14 -6.84
N PRO A 190 12.24 -22.28 -6.49
CA PRO A 190 13.47 -22.71 -7.14
C PRO A 190 13.23 -22.85 -8.65
N ARG A 191 14.23 -22.49 -9.48
CA ARG A 191 14.13 -22.48 -10.96
C ARG A 191 14.03 -23.87 -11.62
N GLU A 192 13.60 -24.88 -10.89
CA GLU A 192 13.33 -26.21 -11.43
C GLU A 192 11.81 -26.38 -11.48
N GLU A 193 11.28 -26.91 -12.58
CA GLU A 193 9.85 -26.94 -12.94
C GLU A 193 9.28 -25.66 -13.58
N MET A 194 9.93 -25.22 -14.66
CA MET A 194 9.20 -24.66 -15.80
C MET A 194 9.49 -25.53 -17.03
N VAL A 195 9.31 -26.84 -16.89
CA VAL A 195 9.13 -27.73 -18.03
C VAL A 195 7.70 -27.52 -18.51
N LEU A 196 7.56 -26.70 -19.54
CA LEU A 196 6.37 -26.67 -20.37
C LEU A 196 6.21 -28.06 -20.99
N CYS A 197 5.20 -28.80 -20.56
CA CYS A 197 4.57 -29.83 -21.38
C CYS A 197 3.48 -29.18 -22.23
#